data_AF-A0A0E3S4K7-F1
#
_entry.id   AF-A0A0E3S4K7-F1
#
_cell.length_a   1.000
_cell.length_b   1.000
_cell.length_c   1.000
_cell.angle_alpha   90.00
_cell.angle_beta   90.00
_cell.angle_gamma   90.00
#
_symmetry.space_group_name_H-M   'P 1'
#
loop_
_entity.id
_entity.type
_entity.pdbx_description
1 polymer ?
#
loop_
_entity_poly.entity_id
_entity_poly.type
_entity_poly.pdbx_seq_one_letter_code
_entity_poly.pdbx_strand_id
1 'polypeptide(L)'
;MNKKKKSLLAVAFIAGVFLIGLYGVDSSDGYLVVSELLSDPQGHAGTISVMGIVEAGSLEKSPGMTSFELKDENDENLKIHVNYVGNLPSNLAEGKQVTVSGTMVSESTFEANKIVTGCPSKYTE
;
A
#
# COMPACT_ATOMS: atom_id res chain seq x y z
N MET A 1 6.33 -52.45 -8.34
CA MET A 1 5.74 -51.12 -8.03
C MET A 1 5.23 -50.50 -9.32
N ASN A 2 3.90 -50.43 -9.46
CA ASN A 2 3.20 -50.42 -10.76
C ASN A 2 3.32 -49.05 -11.45
N LYS A 3 3.65 -49.03 -12.76
CA LYS A 3 3.82 -47.81 -13.57
C LYS A 3 2.65 -46.81 -13.42
N LYS A 4 1.43 -47.33 -13.20
CA LYS A 4 0.21 -46.54 -12.92
C LYS A 4 0.30 -45.71 -11.63
N LYS A 5 0.94 -46.22 -10.57
CA LYS A 5 1.10 -45.51 -9.29
C LYS A 5 2.12 -44.36 -9.40
N LYS A 6 3.17 -44.52 -10.22
CA LYS A 6 4.16 -43.46 -10.47
C LYS A 6 3.58 -42.30 -11.27
N SER A 7 2.72 -42.60 -12.25
CA SER A 7 2.03 -41.56 -13.04
C SER A 7 1.02 -40.77 -12.22
N LEU A 8 0.31 -41.42 -11.28
CA LEU A 8 -0.67 -40.76 -10.42
C LEU A 8 0.00 -39.81 -9.41
N LEU A 9 1.18 -40.17 -8.91
CA LEU A 9 1.98 -39.32 -8.01
C LEU A 9 2.52 -38.08 -8.73
N ALA A 10 2.94 -38.22 -10.00
CA ALA A 10 3.42 -37.10 -10.81
C ALA A 10 2.31 -36.09 -11.13
N VAL A 11 1.11 -36.58 -11.48
CA VAL A 11 -0.05 -35.73 -11.76
C VAL A 11 -0.52 -34.98 -10.51
N ALA A 12 -0.53 -35.64 -9.35
CA ALA A 12 -0.86 -34.99 -8.08
C ALA A 12 0.14 -33.91 -7.68
N PHE A 13 1.43 -34.10 -7.98
CA PHE A 13 2.47 -33.10 -7.70
C PHE A 13 2.32 -31.86 -8.60
N ILE A 14 2.06 -32.07 -9.89
CA ILE A 14 1.82 -30.96 -10.85
C ILE A 14 0.55 -30.19 -10.47
N ALA A 15 -0.54 -30.88 -10.13
CA ALA A 15 -1.78 -30.24 -9.69
C ALA A 15 -1.60 -29.46 -8.37
N GLY A 16 -0.78 -29.97 -7.45
CA GLY A 16 -0.42 -29.28 -6.20
C GLY A 16 0.34 -27.99 -6.46
N VAL A 17 1.36 -28.01 -7.33
CA VAL A 17 2.12 -26.80 -7.70
C VAL A 17 1.24 -25.78 -8.43
N PHE A 18 0.31 -26.23 -9.29
CA PHE A 18 -0.62 -25.35 -10.01
C PHE A 18 -1.64 -24.69 -9.07
N LEU A 19 -2.12 -25.40 -8.05
CA LEU A 19 -2.98 -24.83 -7.02
C LEU A 19 -2.25 -23.77 -6.19
N ILE A 20 -0.99 -24.01 -5.82
CA ILE A 20 -0.21 -23.03 -5.04
C ILE A 20 0.06 -21.76 -5.88
N GLY A 21 0.25 -21.89 -7.20
CA GLY A 21 0.40 -20.75 -8.11
C GLY A 21 -0.85 -19.89 -8.30
N LEU A 22 -2.06 -20.40 -8.00
CA LEU A 22 -3.31 -19.63 -8.07
C LEU A 22 -3.64 -18.86 -6.78
N TYR A 23 -3.09 -19.28 -5.63
CA TYR A 23 -3.45 -18.73 -4.32
C TYR A 23 -2.31 -18.00 -3.60
N GLY A 24 -1.10 -17.96 -4.17
CA GLY A 24 0.07 -17.51 -3.44
C GLY A 24 1.09 -16.80 -4.31
N VAL A 25 0.75 -15.61 -4.79
CA VAL A 25 1.72 -14.57 -5.13
C VAL A 25 1.03 -13.20 -5.22
N ASP A 26 0.47 -12.72 -4.11
CA ASP A 26 0.34 -11.27 -3.90
C ASP A 26 1.68 -10.78 -3.35
N SER A 27 2.70 -10.77 -4.21
CA SER A 27 3.88 -9.95 -3.98
C SER A 27 3.44 -8.49 -4.21
N SER A 28 2.84 -7.89 -3.18
CA SER A 28 2.46 -6.47 -3.12
C SER A 28 3.70 -5.58 -3.02
N ASP A 29 4.52 -5.55 -4.06
CA ASP A 29 5.53 -4.50 -4.30
C ASP A 29 4.94 -3.39 -5.21
N GLY A 30 3.64 -3.13 -5.09
CA GLY A 30 2.90 -2.15 -5.90
C GLY A 30 2.66 -0.84 -5.15
N TYR A 31 2.83 0.28 -5.86
CA TYR A 31 2.31 1.57 -5.42
C TYR A 31 0.81 1.62 -5.74
N LEU A 32 -0.02 1.98 -4.77
CA LEU A 32 -1.46 2.15 -4.89
C LEU A 32 -1.82 3.64 -4.90
N VAL A 33 -2.92 3.98 -5.54
CA VAL A 33 -3.56 5.31 -5.42
C VAL A 33 -4.66 5.30 -4.35
N VAL A 34 -5.05 6.47 -3.84
CA VAL A 34 -6.05 6.57 -2.75
C VAL A 34 -7.39 5.95 -3.15
N SER A 35 -7.80 6.13 -4.40
CA SER A 35 -9.01 5.53 -4.97
C SER A 35 -9.01 4.00 -4.96
N GLU A 36 -7.88 3.37 -5.26
CA GLU A 36 -7.70 1.92 -5.18
C GLU A 36 -7.72 1.45 -3.74
N LEU A 37 -7.06 2.17 -2.83
CA LEU A 37 -7.06 1.86 -1.41
C LEU A 37 -8.47 1.90 -0.80
N LEU A 38 -9.27 2.91 -1.15
CA LEU A 38 -10.64 3.03 -0.65
C LEU A 38 -11.58 1.98 -1.25
N SER A 39 -11.22 1.37 -2.38
CA SER A 39 -12.02 0.31 -3.01
C SER A 39 -11.84 -1.05 -2.33
N ASP A 40 -10.67 -1.31 -1.74
CA ASP A 40 -10.40 -2.50 -0.93
C ASP A 40 -9.52 -2.22 0.30
N PRO A 41 -10.07 -1.56 1.34
CA PRO A 41 -9.31 -1.10 2.50
C PRO A 41 -8.77 -2.24 3.38
N GLN A 42 -9.32 -3.45 3.29
CA GLN A 42 -8.94 -4.60 4.12
C GLN A 42 -8.33 -5.78 3.34
N GLY A 43 -8.40 -5.78 2.00
CA GLY A 43 -7.80 -6.84 1.20
C GLY A 43 -6.27 -6.76 1.08
N HIS A 44 -5.67 -5.62 1.47
CA HIS A 44 -4.23 -5.45 1.45
C HIS A 44 -3.59 -5.88 2.79
N ALA A 45 -2.95 -7.05 2.79
CA ALA A 45 -2.16 -7.51 3.92
C ALA A 45 -0.72 -6.97 3.84
N GLY A 46 -0.34 -6.13 4.81
CA GLY A 46 1.04 -5.63 4.97
C GLY A 46 1.22 -4.15 4.63
N THR A 47 2.46 -3.70 4.56
CA THR A 47 2.80 -2.31 4.28
C THR A 47 2.52 -1.98 2.82
N ILE A 48 1.55 -1.11 2.57
CA ILE A 48 1.24 -0.58 1.24
C ILE A 48 1.78 0.83 1.08
N SER A 49 2.08 1.23 -0.16
CA SER A 49 2.51 2.59 -0.49
C SER A 49 1.43 3.30 -1.27
N VAL A 50 0.89 4.39 -0.72
CA VAL A 50 -0.21 5.17 -1.27
C VAL A 50 0.32 6.50 -1.79
N MET A 51 0.00 6.84 -3.02
CA MET A 51 0.33 8.13 -3.60
C MET A 51 -0.86 9.09 -3.54
N GLY A 52 -0.59 10.33 -3.17
CA GLY A 52 -1.59 11.39 -3.18
C GLY A 52 -0.99 12.77 -2.94
N ILE A 53 -1.86 13.76 -2.75
CA ILE A 53 -1.49 15.15 -2.49
C ILE A 53 -1.88 15.49 -1.05
N VAL A 54 -1.03 16.18 -0.31
CA VAL A 54 -1.37 16.65 1.04
C VAL A 54 -2.38 17.79 0.92
N GLU A 55 -3.55 17.67 1.54
CA GLU A 55 -4.57 18.71 1.48
C GLU A 55 -4.14 19.97 2.24
N ALA A 56 -4.42 21.14 1.66
CA ALA A 56 -4.06 22.42 2.26
C ALA A 56 -4.87 22.70 3.54
N GLY A 57 -4.19 23.10 4.61
CA GLY A 57 -4.77 23.33 5.93
C GLY A 57 -5.06 22.06 6.73
N SER A 58 -4.67 20.87 6.23
CA SER A 58 -4.90 19.59 6.93
C SER A 58 -3.70 19.13 7.77
N LEU A 59 -2.52 19.74 7.59
CA LEU A 59 -1.29 19.26 8.22
C LEU A 59 -1.22 19.67 9.70
N GLU A 60 -1.55 18.73 10.58
CA GLU A 60 -1.51 18.91 12.03
C GLU A 60 -0.31 18.19 12.65
N LYS A 61 0.55 18.95 13.32
CA LYS A 61 1.74 18.41 13.99
C LYS A 61 1.49 18.36 15.49
N SER A 62 1.36 17.15 16.03
CA SER A 62 1.26 16.89 17.46
C SER A 62 2.59 16.34 18.02
N PRO A 63 2.81 16.41 19.35
CA PRO A 63 4.00 15.83 19.97
C PRO A 63 4.06 14.31 19.73
N GLY A 64 4.95 13.87 18.83
CA GLY A 64 5.16 12.45 18.52
C GLY A 64 4.28 11.87 17.39
N MET A 65 3.38 12.65 16.81
CA MET A 65 2.52 12.22 15.70
C MET A 65 2.18 13.40 14.79
N THR A 66 2.15 13.18 13.48
CA THR A 66 1.68 14.16 12.50
C THR A 66 0.49 13.57 11.76
N SER A 67 -0.63 14.28 11.72
CA SER A 67 -1.85 13.90 11.00
C SER A 67 -2.06 14.83 9.81
N PHE A 68 -2.58 14.30 8.71
CA PHE A 68 -2.98 15.10 7.54
C PHE A 68 -3.96 14.34 6.66
N GLU A 69 -4.68 15.07 5.81
CA GLU A 69 -5.54 14.46 4.78
C GLU A 69 -4.74 14.30 3.49
N LEU A 70 -4.74 13.07 2.95
CA LEU A 70 -4.15 12.75 1.66
C LEU A 70 -5.26 12.61 0.63
N LYS A 71 -5.28 13.48 -0.38
CA LYS A 71 -6.23 13.42 -1.50
C LYS A 71 -5.66 12.64 -2.68
N ASP A 72 -6.53 11.99 -3.45
CA ASP A 72 -6.15 11.38 -4.72
C ASP A 72 -5.70 12.47 -5.72
N GLU A 73 -4.79 12.13 -6.63
CA GLU A 73 -4.36 13.03 -7.70
C GLU A 73 -5.44 13.19 -8.77
N ASN A 74 -6.25 12.15 -8.99
CA ASN A 74 -7.27 12.08 -10.04
C ASN A 74 -8.66 12.47 -9.55
N ASP A 75 -8.92 12.42 -8.24
CA ASP A 75 -10.21 12.79 -7.64
C ASP A 75 -10.05 13.50 -6.29
N GLU A 76 -10.31 14.80 -6.27
CA GLU A 76 -10.19 15.64 -5.07
C GLU A 76 -11.24 15.32 -4.00
N ASN A 77 -12.30 14.57 -4.33
CA ASN A 77 -13.31 14.13 -3.37
C ASN A 77 -12.85 12.90 -2.57
N LEU A 78 -11.87 12.16 -3.08
CA LEU A 78 -11.32 10.98 -2.43
C LEU A 78 -10.17 11.41 -1.53
N LYS A 79 -10.39 11.34 -0.23
CA LYS A 79 -9.43 11.73 0.80
C LYS A 79 -9.32 10.62 1.85
N ILE A 80 -8.13 10.47 2.40
CA ILE A 80 -7.86 9.54 3.49
C ILE A 80 -7.09 10.24 4.60
N HIS A 81 -7.47 9.95 5.84
CA HIS A 81 -6.79 10.47 7.02
C HIS A 81 -5.50 9.68 7.23
N VAL A 82 -4.36 10.36 7.21
CA VAL A 82 -3.04 9.75 7.42
C VAL A 82 -2.50 10.15 8.77
N ASN A 83 -2.23 9.14 9.61
CA ASN A 83 -1.50 9.29 10.86
C ASN A 83 -0.06 8.83 10.69
N TYR A 84 0.88 9.75 10.82
CA TYR A 84 2.31 9.48 10.70
C TYR A 84 3.00 9.53 12.06
N VAL A 85 3.59 8.42 12.44
CA VAL A 85 4.39 8.29 13.67
C VAL A 85 5.85 8.16 13.28
N GLY A 86 6.60 9.25 13.32
CA GLY A 86 8.01 9.25 12.97
C GLY A 86 8.62 10.62 12.74
N ASN A 87 9.85 10.62 12.22
CA ASN A 87 10.56 11.84 11.86
C ASN A 87 10.02 12.38 10.53
N LEU A 88 9.23 13.45 10.62
CA LEU A 88 8.66 14.10 9.45
C LEU A 88 9.78 14.59 8.53
N PRO A 89 9.75 14.24 7.22
CA PRO A 89 10.78 14.71 6.31
C PRO A 89 10.64 16.22 6.10
N SER A 90 11.78 16.93 6.05
CA SER A 90 11.83 18.41 6.04
C SER A 90 11.21 19.06 4.81
N ASN A 91 11.03 18.29 3.74
CA ASN A 91 10.46 18.69 2.46
C ASN A 91 8.93 18.46 2.37
N LEU A 92 8.31 17.87 3.39
CA LEU A 92 6.86 17.73 3.48
C LEU A 92 6.21 19.11 3.59
N ALA A 93 5.27 19.37 2.69
CA ALA A 93 4.46 20.57 2.71
C ALA A 93 3.07 20.26 2.15
N GLU A 94 2.11 21.07 2.57
CA GLU A 94 0.76 21.07 2.03
C GLU A 94 0.76 21.37 0.53
N GLY A 95 -0.19 20.81 -0.22
CA GLY A 95 -0.30 20.96 -1.67
C GLY A 95 0.77 20.25 -2.48
N LYS A 96 1.67 19.47 -1.83
CA LYS A 96 2.66 18.66 -2.53
C LYS A 96 2.20 17.22 -2.67
N GLN A 97 2.60 16.61 -3.79
CA GLN A 97 2.49 15.18 -4.01
C GLN A 97 3.49 14.42 -3.14
N VAL A 98 2.99 13.40 -2.46
CA VAL A 98 3.74 12.56 -1.55
C VAL A 98 3.32 11.10 -1.72
N THR A 99 4.23 10.21 -1.38
CA THR A 99 3.96 8.78 -1.24
C THR A 99 4.09 8.44 0.24
N VAL A 100 3.03 7.87 0.81
CA VAL A 100 2.99 7.42 2.19
C VAL A 100 3.01 5.90 2.18
N SER A 101 3.91 5.27 2.93
CA SER A 101 3.91 3.82 3.13
C SER A 101 3.45 3.52 4.55
N GLY A 102 2.63 2.49 4.69
CA GLY A 102 1.96 2.20 5.95
C GLY A 102 0.90 1.12 5.82
N THR A 103 -0.01 1.08 6.78
CA THR A 103 -1.08 0.08 6.87
C THR A 103 -2.43 0.76 7.12
N MET A 104 -3.49 0.21 6.54
CA MET A 104 -4.86 0.60 6.91
C MET A 104 -5.20 0.12 8.31
N VAL A 105 -5.68 1.02 9.16
CA VAL A 105 -6.20 0.68 10.50
C VAL A 105 -7.71 0.80 10.59
N SER A 106 -8.33 1.57 9.70
CA SER A 106 -9.77 1.69 9.53
C SER A 106 -10.08 2.05 8.07
N GLU A 107 -11.35 2.04 7.67
CA GLU A 107 -11.77 2.38 6.29
C GLU A 107 -11.38 3.80 5.86
N SER A 108 -11.12 4.70 6.81
CA SER A 108 -10.77 6.11 6.54
C SER A 108 -9.44 6.53 7.15
N THR A 109 -8.75 5.65 7.87
CA THR A 109 -7.52 5.98 8.61
C THR A 109 -6.39 5.05 8.21
N PHE A 110 -5.31 5.68 7.77
CA PHE A 110 -4.08 5.05 7.33
C PHE A 110 -2.94 5.40 8.29
N GLU A 111 -2.31 4.40 8.90
CA GLU A 111 -1.11 4.61 9.71
C GLU A 111 0.12 4.52 8.83
N ALA A 112 0.74 5.66 8.56
CA ALA A 112 1.98 5.76 7.80
C ALA A 112 3.19 5.61 8.72
N ASN A 113 4.14 4.77 8.31
CA ASN A 113 5.45 4.62 8.95
C ASN A 113 6.58 5.25 8.13
N LYS A 114 6.35 5.53 6.84
CA LYS A 114 7.31 6.18 5.95
C LYS A 114 6.60 7.21 5.06
N ILE A 115 7.22 8.37 4.89
CA ILE A 115 6.77 9.38 3.92
C ILE A 115 7.92 9.73 2.99
N VAL A 116 7.65 9.71 1.70
CA VAL A 116 8.56 10.16 0.65
C VAL A 116 7.87 11.28 -0.11
N THR A 117 8.55 12.42 -0.24
CA THR A 117 8.02 13.54 -1.04
C THR A 117 8.68 13.53 -2.42
N GLY A 118 7.88 13.70 -3.48
CA GLY A 118 8.34 13.72 -4.87
C GLY A 118 7.99 12.45 -5.66
N CYS A 119 8.08 12.54 -6.98
CA CYS A 119 7.70 11.45 -7.89
C CYS A 119 8.62 10.22 -7.70
N PRO A 120 8.08 8.99 -7.67
CA PRO A 120 8.83 7.76 -7.43
C PRO A 120 9.81 7.41 -8.56
N SER A 121 9.78 8.12 -9.70
CA SER A 121 10.66 7.91 -10.85
C SER A 121 12.16 8.09 -10.58
N LYS A 122 12.52 8.51 -9.36
CA LYS A 122 13.91 8.63 -8.89
C LYS A 122 14.41 7.48 -8.02
N TYR A 123 13.56 6.53 -7.61
CA TYR A 123 13.92 5.48 -6.63
C TYR A 123 13.94 4.06 -7.19
N THR A 124 13.77 3.90 -8.50
CA THR A 124 14.09 2.64 -9.20
C THR A 124 15.55 2.69 -9.65
N GLU A 125 16.47 2.30 -8.78
CA GLU A 125 17.84 1.90 -9.19
C GLU A 125 18.21 0.59 -8.52
#